data_AF-J0QXY9-F1
#
_entry.id   AF-J0QXY9-F1
#
_cell.length_a   1.000
_cell.length_b   1.000
_cell.length_c   1.000
_cell.angle_alpha   90.00
_cell.angle_beta   90.00
_cell.angle_gamma   90.00
#
_symmetry.space_group_name_H-M   'P 1'
#
loop_
_entity.id
_entity.type
_entity.pdbx_description
1 polymer ?
#
loop_
_entity_poly.entity_id
_entity_poly.type
_entity_poly.pdbx_seq_one_letter_code
_entity_poly.pdbx_strand_id
1 'polypeptide(L)'
;MAPYWHDILRSMTYFIDKFPDDYDLEMLLSAILKGEKLLWIIVDGDDHFMAHVTTRLEHLVTGVKRAVIVTLGGRGGEHLSKLIVHIEDYYKEQGADELVITGRRGWERSLKAHGYYVNLLEYRKQLSHGKK
;
A
#
# COMPACT_ATOMS: atom_id res chain seq x y z
N MET A 1 5.75 17.05 -3.67
CA MET A 1 4.49 16.90 -2.89
C MET A 1 3.54 18.07 -3.05
N ALA A 2 4.02 19.32 -3.15
CA ALA A 2 3.19 20.54 -3.08
C ALA A 2 1.88 20.56 -3.92
N PRO A 3 1.81 20.10 -5.19
CA PRO A 3 0.54 20.15 -5.93
C PRO A 3 -0.50 19.13 -5.46
N TYR A 4 -0.09 17.99 -4.88
CA TYR A 4 -1.01 16.91 -4.50
C TYR A 4 -1.15 16.72 -2.98
N TRP A 5 -0.50 17.55 -2.17
CA TRP A 5 -0.43 17.35 -0.72
C TRP A 5 -1.80 17.19 -0.06
N HIS A 6 -2.75 18.05 -0.44
CA HIS A 6 -4.11 17.99 0.08
C HIS A 6 -4.82 16.68 -0.27
N ASP A 7 -4.68 16.21 -1.51
CA ASP A 7 -5.30 14.96 -1.96
C ASP A 7 -4.63 13.71 -1.41
N ILE A 8 -3.30 13.74 -1.23
CA ILE A 8 -2.54 12.69 -0.55
C ILE A 8 -3.04 12.55 0.89
N LEU A 9 -3.10 13.65 1.64
CA LEU A 9 -3.58 13.63 3.02
C LEU A 9 -5.01 13.12 3.10
N ARG A 10 -5.91 13.63 2.24
CA ARG A 10 -7.30 13.15 2.18
C ARG A 10 -7.37 11.65 1.90
N SER A 11 -6.56 11.15 0.98
CA SER A 11 -6.50 9.74 0.60
C SER A 11 -5.95 8.85 1.73
N MET A 12 -4.91 9.31 2.43
CA MET A 12 -4.33 8.62 3.60
C MET A 12 -5.32 8.59 4.77
N THR A 13 -5.95 9.72 5.11
CA THR A 13 -6.98 9.78 6.16
C THR A 13 -8.13 8.83 5.85
N TYR A 14 -8.63 8.82 4.61
CA TYR A 14 -9.67 7.88 4.21
C TYR A 14 -9.27 6.39 4.35
N PHE A 15 -7.99 6.07 4.12
CA PHE A 15 -7.48 4.72 4.39
C PHE A 15 -7.45 4.43 5.90
N ILE A 16 -6.95 5.38 6.70
CA ILE A 16 -6.84 5.26 8.16
C ILE A 16 -8.22 5.12 8.81
N ASP A 17 -9.23 5.86 8.36
CA ASP A 17 -10.61 5.78 8.88
C ASP A 17 -11.20 4.37 8.74
N LYS A 18 -10.69 3.54 7.81
CA LYS A 18 -11.11 2.15 7.64
C LYS A 18 -10.39 1.17 8.56
N PHE A 19 -9.21 1.56 9.05
CA PHE A 19 -8.32 0.75 9.87
C PHE A 19 -7.76 1.58 11.04
N PRO A 20 -8.62 2.24 11.85
CA PRO A 20 -8.17 3.21 12.84
C PRO A 20 -7.42 2.56 14.02
N ASP A 21 -7.60 1.26 14.22
CA ASP A 21 -6.88 0.49 15.24
C ASP A 21 -5.48 0.06 14.78
N ASP A 22 -5.19 0.13 13.48
CA ASP A 22 -3.96 -0.42 12.87
C ASP A 22 -3.02 0.66 12.34
N TYR A 23 -3.55 1.83 12.01
CA TYR A 23 -2.79 2.91 11.38
C TYR A 23 -3.09 4.26 12.02
N ASP A 24 -2.05 5.09 12.07
CA ASP A 24 -2.10 6.48 12.48
C ASP A 24 -1.45 7.37 11.42
N LEU A 25 -2.01 8.56 11.20
CA LEU A 25 -1.56 9.46 10.13
C LEU A 25 -0.17 10.03 10.43
N GLU A 26 0.08 10.41 11.68
CA GLU A 26 1.37 10.97 12.08
C GLU A 26 2.48 9.92 11.94
N MET A 27 2.23 8.68 12.39
CA MET A 27 3.15 7.57 12.22
C MET A 27 3.44 7.27 10.74
N LEU A 28 2.41 7.26 9.88
CA LEU A 28 2.57 7.01 8.45
C LEU A 28 3.42 8.10 7.78
N LEU A 29 3.12 9.38 8.05
CA LEU A 29 3.88 10.51 7.51
C LEU A 29 5.32 10.53 8.04
N SER A 30 5.52 10.24 9.32
CA SER A 30 6.85 10.15 9.94
C SER A 30 7.70 9.07 9.26
N ALA A 31 7.13 7.89 8.99
CA ALA A 31 7.83 6.82 8.29
C ALA A 31 8.20 7.20 6.85
N ILE A 32 7.35 7.96 6.15
CA ILE A 32 7.66 8.49 4.81
C ILE A 32 8.81 9.51 4.87
N LEU A 33 8.74 10.47 5.81
CA LEU A 33 9.76 11.52 5.96
C LEU A 33 11.12 10.97 6.38
N LYS A 34 11.16 9.88 7.15
CA LYS A 34 12.39 9.17 7.54
C LYS A 34 12.94 8.25 6.45
N GLY A 35 12.21 8.05 5.34
CA GLY A 35 12.59 7.13 4.28
C GLY A 35 12.37 5.65 4.62
N GLU A 36 11.67 5.35 5.72
CA GLU A 36 11.27 3.99 6.09
C GLU A 36 10.17 3.45 5.17
N LYS A 37 9.41 4.36 4.54
CA LYS A 37 8.43 4.07 3.50
C LYS A 37 8.62 5.01 2.32
N LEU A 38 8.42 4.48 1.12
CA LEU A 38 8.30 5.28 -0.10
C LEU A 38 6.83 5.59 -0.37
N LEU A 39 6.56 6.83 -0.78
CA LEU A 39 5.24 7.27 -1.22
C LEU A 39 5.20 7.32 -2.75
N TRP A 40 4.30 6.55 -3.33
CA TRP A 40 3.95 6.62 -4.75
C TRP A 40 2.72 7.48 -4.92
N ILE A 41 2.77 8.37 -5.90
CA ILE A 41 1.66 9.24 -6.28
C ILE A 41 1.27 8.83 -7.70
N ILE A 42 0.03 8.42 -7.86
CA ILE A 42 -0.53 8.04 -9.17
C ILE A 42 -1.40 9.21 -9.62
N VAL A 43 -1.13 9.69 -10.84
CA VAL A 43 -1.89 10.74 -11.51
C VAL A 43 -2.44 10.22 -12.84
N ASP A 44 -3.48 10.88 -13.37
CA ASP A 44 -3.96 10.62 -14.72
C ASP A 44 -3.14 11.38 -15.78
N GLY A 45 -3.55 11.30 -17.06
CA GLY A 45 -2.85 11.97 -18.16
C GLY A 45 -2.91 13.50 -18.13
N ASP A 46 -3.83 14.06 -17.33
CA ASP A 46 -4.02 15.50 -17.14
C ASP A 46 -3.43 15.99 -15.79
N ASP A 47 -2.62 15.14 -15.15
CA ASP A 47 -1.95 15.41 -13.87
C ASP A 47 -2.88 15.51 -12.64
N HIS A 48 -4.10 14.95 -12.72
CA HIS A 48 -4.97 14.88 -11.55
C HIS A 48 -4.60 13.72 -10.64
N PHE A 49 -4.62 13.96 -9.32
CA PHE A 49 -4.39 12.92 -8.33
C PHE A 49 -5.43 11.80 -8.41
N MET A 50 -4.95 10.56 -8.57
CA MET A 50 -5.77 9.36 -8.63
C MET A 50 -5.64 8.54 -7.35
N ALA A 51 -4.42 8.24 -6.93
CA ALA A 51 -4.18 7.35 -5.80
C ALA A 51 -2.81 7.57 -5.14
N HIS A 52 -2.69 7.08 -3.90
CA HIS A 52 -1.43 6.93 -3.20
C HIS A 52 -1.15 5.44 -2.93
N VAL A 53 0.13 5.10 -2.93
CA VAL A 53 0.62 3.81 -2.43
C VAL A 53 1.79 4.06 -1.49
N THR A 54 1.88 3.32 -0.38
CA THR A 54 3.13 3.26 0.39
C THR A 54 3.74 1.90 0.32
N THR A 55 5.07 1.88 0.15
CA THR A 55 5.84 0.66 0.06
C THR A 55 7.08 0.73 0.94
N ARG A 56 7.63 -0.42 1.30
CA ARG A 56 8.90 -0.53 2.02
C ARG A 56 9.64 -1.79 1.65
N LEU A 57 10.93 -1.83 1.98
CA LEU A 57 11.74 -3.04 1.93
C LEU A 57 11.83 -3.67 3.31
N GLU A 58 11.83 -4.98 3.33
CA GLU A 58 12.04 -5.82 4.49
C GLU A 58 13.13 -6.85 4.19
N HIS A 59 13.90 -7.23 5.21
CA HIS A 59 14.83 -8.34 5.14
C HIS A 59 14.29 -9.46 6.03
N LEU A 60 14.00 -10.60 5.44
CA LEU A 60 13.54 -11.76 6.18
C LEU A 60 14.71 -12.49 6.83
N VAL A 61 14.41 -13.30 7.85
CA VAL A 61 15.41 -14.13 8.55
C VAL A 61 16.17 -15.09 7.64
N THR A 62 15.59 -15.43 6.49
CA THR A 62 16.21 -16.28 5.45
C THR A 62 17.19 -15.52 4.55
N GLY A 63 17.31 -14.19 4.70
CA GLY A 63 18.09 -13.32 3.83
C GLY A 63 17.32 -12.77 2.62
N VAL A 64 16.08 -13.22 2.40
CA VAL A 64 15.21 -12.72 1.33
C VAL A 64 14.91 -11.24 1.52
N LYS A 65 15.11 -10.45 0.46
CA LYS A 65 14.75 -9.04 0.39
C LYS A 65 13.34 -8.90 -0.18
N ARG A 66 12.38 -8.56 0.68
CA ARG A 66 10.95 -8.48 0.34
C ARG A 66 10.53 -7.02 0.18
N ALA A 67 9.89 -6.69 -0.93
CA ALA A 67 9.11 -5.47 -1.04
C ALA A 67 7.71 -5.67 -0.47
N VAL A 68 7.18 -4.69 0.25
CA VAL A 68 5.83 -4.75 0.82
C VAL A 68 5.04 -3.51 0.43
N ILE A 69 3.89 -3.72 -0.20
CA ILE A 69 2.85 -2.70 -0.36
C ILE A 69 1.98 -2.70 0.90
N VAL A 70 1.98 -1.57 1.61
CA VAL A 70 1.37 -1.44 2.94
C VAL A 70 0.03 -0.71 2.87
N THR A 71 0.01 0.49 2.29
CA THR A 71 -1.22 1.29 2.14
C THR A 71 -1.50 1.56 0.68
N LEU A 72 -2.76 1.42 0.28
CA LEU A 72 -3.24 1.76 -1.06
C LEU A 72 -4.62 2.42 -0.92
N GLY A 73 -4.72 3.67 -1.37
CA GLY A 73 -5.96 4.45 -1.34
C GLY A 73 -6.09 5.36 -2.54
N GLY A 74 -7.26 5.41 -3.16
CA GLY A 74 -7.50 6.24 -4.34
C GLY A 74 -8.71 5.83 -5.17
N ARG A 75 -8.85 6.49 -6.31
CA ARG A 75 -9.89 6.28 -7.32
C ARG A 75 -9.27 5.52 -8.50
N GLY A 76 -9.98 4.52 -9.01
CA GLY A 76 -9.55 3.75 -10.20
C GLY A 76 -9.69 2.23 -10.09
N GLY A 77 -9.92 1.69 -8.88
CA GLY A 77 -10.28 0.27 -8.70
C GLY A 77 -9.33 -0.70 -9.38
N GLU A 78 -9.87 -1.65 -10.14
CA GLU A 78 -9.07 -2.65 -10.88
C GLU A 78 -8.08 -2.02 -11.88
N HIS A 79 -8.36 -0.82 -12.43
CA HIS A 79 -7.44 -0.17 -13.36
C HIS A 79 -6.09 0.15 -12.71
N LEU A 80 -6.09 0.50 -11.42
CA LEU A 80 -4.85 0.78 -10.68
C LEU A 80 -3.96 -0.45 -10.55
N SER A 81 -4.54 -1.66 -10.55
CA SER A 81 -3.73 -2.88 -10.49
C SER A 81 -2.80 -3.05 -11.69
N LYS A 82 -3.16 -2.49 -12.85
CA LYS A 82 -2.29 -2.52 -14.04
C LYS A 82 -0.98 -1.77 -13.84
N LEU A 83 -0.97 -0.79 -12.93
CA LEU A 83 0.20 0.03 -12.63
C LEU A 83 1.16 -0.65 -11.66
N ILE A 84 0.80 -1.81 -11.09
CA ILE A 84 1.64 -2.50 -10.12
C ILE A 84 2.99 -2.91 -10.70
N VAL A 85 3.05 -3.17 -12.00
CA VAL A 85 4.28 -3.52 -12.73
C VAL A 85 5.38 -2.48 -12.53
N HIS A 86 5.05 -1.19 -12.39
CA HIS A 86 6.03 -0.14 -12.15
C HIS A 86 6.65 -0.22 -10.74
N ILE A 87 5.86 -0.62 -9.75
CA ILE A 87 6.35 -0.85 -8.39
C ILE A 87 7.19 -2.13 -8.35
N GLU A 88 6.76 -3.18 -9.06
CA GLU A 88 7.51 -4.42 -9.21
C GLU A 88 8.88 -4.18 -9.83
N ASP A 89 8.94 -3.47 -10.95
CA ASP A 89 10.18 -3.20 -11.68
C ASP A 89 11.15 -2.37 -10.84
N TYR A 90 10.64 -1.32 -10.16
CA TYR A 90 11.45 -0.57 -9.20
C TYR A 90 12.07 -1.49 -8.14
N TYR A 91 11.29 -2.38 -7.53
CA TYR A 91 11.81 -3.25 -6.48
C TYR A 91 12.70 -4.37 -6.98
N LYS A 92 12.49 -4.87 -8.21
CA LYS A 92 13.44 -5.77 -8.89
C LYS A 92 14.79 -5.08 -9.08
N GLU A 93 14.81 -3.81 -9.51
CA GLU A 93 16.05 -3.02 -9.64
C GLU A 93 16.73 -2.80 -8.29
N GLN A 94 15.96 -2.67 -7.21
CA GLN A 94 16.49 -2.64 -5.85
C GLN A 94 16.93 -4.03 -5.33
N GLY A 95 16.83 -5.09 -6.13
CA GLY A 95 17.23 -6.45 -5.76
C GLY A 95 16.27 -7.15 -4.81
N ALA A 96 14.98 -6.79 -4.82
CA ALA A 96 13.97 -7.55 -4.09
C ALA A 96 13.71 -8.89 -4.78
N ASP A 97 13.66 -9.96 -3.99
CA ASP A 97 13.38 -11.32 -4.47
C ASP A 97 11.87 -11.57 -4.62
N GLU A 98 11.05 -10.83 -3.87
CA GLU A 98 9.60 -10.97 -3.87
C GLU A 98 8.90 -9.66 -3.49
N LEU A 99 7.62 -9.57 -3.83
CA LEU A 99 6.73 -8.48 -3.47
C LEU A 99 5.46 -9.04 -2.82
N VAL A 100 5.12 -8.54 -1.64
CA VAL A 100 3.90 -8.90 -0.91
C VAL A 100 2.99 -7.68 -0.79
N ILE A 101 1.69 -7.92 -0.89
CA ILE A 101 0.66 -6.91 -0.74
C ILE A 101 -0.26 -7.31 0.40
N THR A 102 -0.38 -6.44 1.39
CA THR A 102 -1.41 -6.57 2.42
C THR A 102 -2.60 -5.73 2.01
N GLY A 103 -3.76 -6.35 1.80
CA GLY A 103 -4.92 -5.63 1.30
C GLY A 103 -6.24 -6.36 1.48
N ARG A 104 -7.34 -5.64 1.25
CA ARG A 104 -8.69 -6.19 1.32
C ARG A 104 -8.90 -7.24 0.22
N ARG A 105 -9.65 -8.30 0.54
CA ARG A 105 -9.99 -9.41 -0.38
C ARG A 105 -10.53 -8.96 -1.74
N GLY A 106 -11.19 -7.80 -1.83
CA GLY A 106 -11.67 -7.25 -3.11
C GLY A 106 -10.60 -7.07 -4.19
N TRP A 107 -9.31 -7.00 -3.81
CA TRP A 107 -8.19 -6.92 -4.75
C TRP A 107 -7.76 -8.28 -5.31
N GLU A 108 -8.21 -9.39 -4.73
CA GLU A 108 -7.74 -10.74 -5.07
C GLU A 108 -7.85 -11.05 -6.56
N ARG A 109 -9.00 -10.73 -7.18
CA ARG A 109 -9.22 -10.96 -8.62
C ARG A 109 -8.21 -10.20 -9.48
N SER A 110 -8.03 -8.91 -9.17
CA SER A 110 -7.11 -8.02 -9.90
C SER A 110 -5.67 -8.51 -9.75
N LEU A 111 -5.24 -8.80 -8.52
CA LEU A 111 -3.87 -9.23 -8.23
C LEU A 111 -3.55 -10.61 -8.83
N LYS A 112 -4.51 -11.54 -8.85
CA LYS A 112 -4.35 -12.84 -9.54
C LYS A 112 -4.03 -12.68 -11.03
N ALA A 113 -4.60 -11.69 -11.70
CA ALA A 113 -4.29 -11.40 -13.10
C ALA A 113 -2.84 -10.93 -13.32
N HIS A 114 -2.16 -10.49 -12.24
CA HIS A 114 -0.76 -10.07 -12.22
C HIS A 114 0.17 -11.13 -11.58
N GLY A 115 -0.30 -12.37 -11.40
CA GLY A 115 0.53 -13.48 -10.89
C GLY A 115 0.64 -13.55 -9.36
N TYR A 116 -0.04 -12.68 -8.62
CA TYR A 116 -0.11 -12.79 -7.16
C TYR A 116 -1.03 -13.94 -6.75
N TYR A 117 -0.69 -14.55 -5.62
CA TYR A 117 -1.53 -15.54 -4.96
C TYR A 117 -1.71 -15.17 -3.49
N VAL A 118 -2.72 -15.76 -2.85
CA VAL A 118 -2.97 -15.55 -1.42
C VAL A 118 -1.91 -16.32 -0.62
N ASN A 119 -0.98 -15.61 0.00
CA ASN A 119 0.05 -16.20 0.85
C ASN A 119 -0.39 -16.36 2.31
N LEU A 120 -1.15 -15.40 2.85
CA LEU A 120 -1.61 -15.39 4.24
C LEU A 120 -3.01 -14.79 4.34
N LEU A 121 -3.81 -15.32 5.27
CA LEU A 121 -5.07 -14.72 5.71
C LEU A 121 -4.90 -14.20 7.14
N GLU A 122 -5.23 -12.93 7.37
CA GLU A 122 -5.30 -12.35 8.71
C GLU A 122 -6.68 -12.63 9.31
N TYR A 123 -6.71 -13.30 10.46
CA TYR A 123 -7.91 -13.53 11.25
C TYR A 123 -7.89 -12.63 12.49
N ARG A 124 -8.89 -11.76 12.63
CA ARG A 124 -9.02 -10.84 13.75
C ARG A 124 -10.20 -11.23 14.65
N LYS A 125 -9.95 -11.29 15.97
CA LYS A 125 -10.99 -11.48 17.00
C LYS A 125 -10.77 -10.47 18.11
N GLN A 126 -11.80 -9.67 18.42
CA GLN A 126 -11.79 -8.78 19.58
C GLN A 126 -11.92 -9.62 20.86
N LEU A 127 -10.99 -9.46 21.81
CA LEU A 127 -10.92 -10.26 23.04
C LEU A 127 -11.64 -9.61 24.23
N SER A 128 -11.87 -8.29 24.19
CA SER A 128 -12.61 -7.54 25.21
C SER A 128 -13.43 -6.43 24.56
N HIS A 129 -14.72 -6.36 24.95
CA HIS A 129 -15.72 -5.36 24.57
C HIS A 129 -15.85 -5.01 23.08
N GLY A 130 -16.91 -5.55 22.46
CA GLY A 130 -17.46 -4.97 21.24
C GLY A 130 -17.88 -3.53 21.51
N LYS A 131 -17.24 -2.57 20.82
CA LYS A 131 -17.92 -1.32 20.53
C LYS A 131 -18.95 -1.63 19.44
N LYS A 132 -20.22 -1.42 19.80
CA LYS A 132 -21.31 -1.32 18.83
C LYS A 132 -21.03 -0.19 17.85
#